data_AF-H1PTH5-F1
#
_entry.id   AF-H1PTH5-F1
#
_cell.length_a   1.000
_cell.length_b   1.000
_cell.length_c   1.000
_cell.angle_alpha   90.00
_cell.angle_beta   90.00
_cell.angle_gamma   90.00
#
_symmetry.space_group_name_H-M   'P 1'
#
loop_
_entity.id
_entity.type
_entity.pdbx_description
1 polymer ?
#
loop_
_entity_poly.entity_id
_entity_poly.type
_entity_poly.pdbx_seq_one_letter_code
_entity_poly.pdbx_strand_id
1 'polypeptide(L)'
;MNYLDSKLILYLVVIFLIVFIFIKLKTALAIRNLNNKIGVRFYYKFLGNIQWLKEQILMGKYLEMKYLNAVEDKENSNIIILLEKKEESSIINIYSAKNKTVIIKNLKLNDQRFKKFIEFLPRTLAEDNFSKESEKNDLGRE
;
A
#
# COMPACT_ATOMS: atom_id res chain seq x y z
N MET A 1 19.44 -43.62 15.58
CA MET A 1 18.45 -42.62 15.12
C MET A 1 17.33 -43.40 14.46
N ASN A 2 16.12 -43.44 15.05
CA ASN A 2 15.06 -44.32 14.55
C ASN A 2 14.53 -43.79 13.21
N TYR A 3 14.18 -44.70 12.31
CA TYR A 3 13.62 -44.38 10.99
C TYR A 3 12.33 -43.51 11.08
N LEU A 4 11.58 -43.66 12.17
CA LEU A 4 10.43 -42.79 12.49
C LEU A 4 10.84 -41.34 12.78
N ASP A 5 11.94 -41.10 13.50
CA ASP A 5 12.41 -39.75 13.83
C ASP A 5 12.86 -39.00 12.57
N SER A 6 13.54 -39.70 11.64
CA SER A 6 13.98 -39.12 10.37
C SER A 6 12.81 -38.70 9.48
N LYS A 7 11.73 -39.49 9.42
CA LYS A 7 10.50 -39.12 8.68
C LYS A 7 9.81 -37.92 9.31
N LEU A 8 9.76 -37.85 10.64
CA LEU A 8 9.10 -36.76 11.36
C LEU A 8 9.83 -35.43 11.16
N ILE A 9 11.17 -35.46 11.18
CA ILE A 9 12.03 -34.30 10.83
C ILE A 9 11.78 -33.88 9.38
N LEU A 10 11.71 -34.83 8.43
CA LEU A 10 11.44 -34.54 7.03
C LEU A 10 10.08 -33.85 6.84
N TYR A 11 9.02 -34.32 7.51
CA TYR A 11 7.70 -33.68 7.44
C TYR A 11 7.71 -32.25 8.00
N LEU A 12 8.40 -32.01 9.12
CA LEU A 12 8.52 -30.66 9.68
C LEU A 12 9.25 -29.69 8.74
N VAL A 13 10.32 -30.16 8.08
CA VAL A 13 11.06 -29.37 7.09
C VAL A 13 10.18 -29.05 5.87
N VAL A 14 9.43 -30.03 5.38
CA VAL A 14 8.50 -29.83 4.25
C VAL A 14 7.39 -28.83 4.62
N ILE A 15 6.79 -28.94 5.80
CA ILE A 15 5.77 -27.99 6.28
C ILE A 15 6.37 -26.58 6.37
N PHE A 16 7.57 -26.43 6.94
CA PHE A 16 8.25 -25.15 7.05
C PHE A 16 8.50 -24.51 5.67
N LEU A 17 8.97 -25.29 4.70
CA LEU A 17 9.17 -24.82 3.32
C LEU A 17 7.86 -24.39 2.66
N ILE A 18 6.78 -25.16 2.81
CA ILE A 18 5.47 -24.81 2.27
C ILE A 18 4.98 -23.48 2.86
N VAL A 19 5.07 -23.31 4.17
CA VAL A 19 4.66 -22.07 4.85
C VAL A 19 5.51 -20.88 4.37
N PHE A 20 6.83 -21.06 4.24
CA PHE A 20 7.73 -20.02 3.76
C PHE A 20 7.41 -19.58 2.33
N ILE A 21 7.17 -20.53 1.43
CA ILE A 21 6.74 -20.27 0.04
C ILE A 21 5.42 -19.50 0.02
N PHE A 22 4.44 -19.91 0.84
CA PHE A 22 3.13 -19.27 0.90
C PHE A 22 3.21 -17.80 1.35
N ILE A 23 4.06 -17.51 2.34
CA ILE A 23 4.33 -16.14 2.81
C ILE A 23 4.94 -15.31 1.68
N LYS A 24 5.98 -15.82 1.01
CA LYS A 24 6.63 -15.13 -0.12
C LYS A 24 5.66 -14.85 -1.26
N LEU A 25 4.82 -15.82 -1.61
CA LEU A 25 3.83 -15.70 -2.68
C LEU A 25 2.79 -14.63 -2.35
N LYS A 26 2.27 -14.61 -1.12
CA LYS A 26 1.31 -13.60 -0.65
C LYS A 26 1.90 -12.19 -0.70
N THR A 27 3.17 -12.04 -0.29
CA THR A 27 3.88 -10.75 -0.37
C THR A 27 4.12 -10.33 -1.82
N ALA A 28 4.56 -11.24 -2.70
CA ALA A 28 4.76 -10.93 -4.11
C ALA A 28 3.47 -10.48 -4.82
N LEU A 29 2.34 -11.14 -4.51
CA LEU A 29 1.04 -10.78 -5.06
C LEU A 29 0.58 -9.40 -4.57
N ALA A 30 0.82 -9.07 -3.31
CA ALA A 30 0.54 -7.74 -2.76
C ALA A 30 1.37 -6.64 -3.44
N ILE A 31 2.65 -6.90 -3.70
CA ILE A 31 3.55 -5.97 -4.39
C ILE A 31 3.13 -5.77 -5.86
N ARG A 32 2.81 -6.86 -6.57
CA ARG A 32 2.37 -6.78 -7.97
C ARG A 32 1.07 -6.00 -8.12
N ASN A 33 0.11 -6.21 -7.21
CA ASN A 33 -1.11 -5.41 -7.16
C ASN A 33 -0.86 -3.94 -6.85
N LEU A 34 0.19 -3.59 -6.09
CA LEU A 34 0.54 -2.20 -5.80
C LEU A 34 1.13 -1.47 -7.02
N ASN A 35 1.99 -2.16 -7.77
CA ASN A 35 2.64 -1.60 -8.95
C ASN A 35 1.68 -1.40 -10.12
N ASN A 36 0.66 -2.27 -10.26
CA ASN A 36 -0.31 -2.19 -11.34
C ASN A 36 -1.43 -1.17 -11.11
N LYS A 37 -1.49 -0.53 -9.95
CA LYS A 37 -2.54 0.43 -9.64
C LYS A 37 -2.22 1.81 -10.23
N ILE A 38 -3.20 2.39 -10.91
CA ILE A 38 -3.11 3.68 -11.59
C ILE A 38 -3.71 4.76 -10.70
N GLY A 39 -3.05 5.91 -10.62
CA GLY A 39 -3.44 7.02 -9.76
C GLY A 39 -2.26 7.85 -9.26
N VAL A 40 -2.56 8.81 -8.39
CA VAL A 40 -1.56 9.68 -7.77
C VAL A 40 -1.07 9.07 -6.46
N ARG A 41 0.25 8.87 -6.36
CA ARG A 41 0.92 8.37 -5.15
C ARG A 41 1.58 9.53 -4.42
N PHE A 42 1.30 9.66 -3.14
CA PHE A 42 1.95 10.60 -2.24
C PHE A 42 2.83 9.83 -1.26
N TYR A 43 4.08 10.26 -1.10
CA TYR A 43 5.08 9.59 -0.28
C TYR A 43 5.29 10.35 1.02
N TYR A 44 5.23 9.68 2.16
CA TYR A 44 5.41 10.33 3.46
C TYR A 44 6.30 9.52 4.40
N LYS A 45 6.87 10.22 5.39
CA LYS A 45 7.53 9.63 6.54
C LYS A 45 6.69 9.86 7.80
N PHE A 46 6.31 8.78 8.46
CA PHE A 46 5.55 8.82 9.71
C PHE A 46 6.33 8.12 10.81
N LEU A 47 6.61 8.81 11.91
CA LEU A 47 7.41 8.27 13.02
C LEU A 47 6.55 7.67 14.14
N GLY A 48 5.23 7.85 14.09
CA GLY A 48 4.31 7.38 15.11
C GLY A 48 3.80 5.95 14.88
N ASN A 49 2.79 5.57 15.66
CA ASN A 49 2.15 4.26 15.57
C ASN A 49 1.20 4.18 14.35
N ILE A 50 1.52 3.30 13.40
CA ILE A 50 0.74 3.12 12.16
C ILE A 50 -0.72 2.74 12.44
N GLN A 51 -0.99 1.93 13.47
CA GLN A 51 -2.34 1.53 13.85
C GLN A 51 -3.14 2.73 14.37
N TRP A 52 -2.52 3.59 15.16
CA TRP A 52 -3.15 4.84 15.62
C TRP A 52 -3.50 5.75 14.43
N LEU A 53 -2.56 5.95 13.49
CA LEU A 53 -2.82 6.77 12.29
C LEU A 53 -3.99 6.23 11.47
N LYS A 54 -4.03 4.90 11.28
CA LYS A 54 -5.14 4.23 10.60
C LYS A 54 -6.48 4.54 11.26
N GLU A 55 -6.57 4.46 12.58
CA GLU A 55 -7.79 4.76 13.33
C GLU A 55 -8.22 6.22 13.18
N GLN A 56 -7.30 7.18 13.27
CA GLN A 56 -7.63 8.60 13.08
C GLN A 56 -8.24 8.88 11.69
N ILE A 57 -7.66 8.28 10.64
CA ILE A 57 -8.16 8.45 9.26
C ILE A 57 -9.56 7.84 9.11
N LEU A 58 -9.80 6.65 9.66
CA LEU A 58 -11.11 5.99 9.61
C LEU A 58 -12.18 6.79 10.37
N MET A 59 -11.82 7.35 11.53
CA MET A 59 -12.65 8.26 12.33
C MET A 59 -12.89 9.63 11.68
N GLY A 60 -12.21 9.94 10.57
CA GLY A 60 -12.35 11.23 9.88
C GLY A 60 -11.63 12.39 10.57
N LYS A 61 -10.72 12.11 11.49
CA LYS A 61 -9.87 13.10 12.18
C LYS A 61 -8.68 13.47 11.30
N TYR A 62 -8.95 14.11 10.16
CA TYR A 62 -7.94 14.37 9.13
C TYR A 62 -6.88 15.40 9.55
N LEU A 63 -7.14 16.25 10.56
CA LEU A 63 -6.14 17.15 11.15
C LEU A 63 -4.87 16.42 11.61
N GLU A 64 -5.00 15.14 12.02
CA GLU A 64 -3.89 14.32 12.47
C GLU A 64 -2.92 13.93 11.33
N MET A 65 -3.27 14.18 10.07
CA MET A 65 -2.37 14.02 8.92
C MET A 65 -1.18 14.99 8.98
N LYS A 66 -1.23 16.04 9.80
CA LYS A 66 -0.09 16.93 10.08
C LYS A 66 1.17 16.20 10.55
N TYR A 67 1.04 14.97 11.07
CA TYR A 67 2.18 14.15 11.49
C TYR A 67 2.82 13.36 10.34
N LEU A 68 2.23 13.38 9.14
CA LEU A 68 2.85 12.84 7.94
C LEU A 68 3.91 13.83 7.44
N ASN A 69 5.18 13.53 7.70
CA ASN A 69 6.26 14.37 7.24
C ASN A 69 6.48 14.21 5.74
N ALA A 70 6.68 15.33 5.06
CA ALA A 70 7.08 15.36 3.67
C ALA A 70 8.42 14.66 3.47
N VAL A 71 8.62 14.09 2.28
CA VAL A 71 9.91 13.53 1.87
C VAL A 71 10.25 14.03 0.47
N GLU A 72 11.54 14.18 0.20
CA GLU A 72 12.06 14.55 -1.12
C GLU A 72 12.26 13.31 -2.00
N ASP A 73 12.56 12.16 -1.37
CA ASP A 73 12.81 10.89 -2.05
C ASP A 73 11.90 9.76 -1.56
N LYS A 74 11.53 8.87 -2.47
CA LYS A 74 10.69 7.69 -2.16
C LYS A 74 11.35 6.74 -1.15
N GLU A 75 12.67 6.64 -1.18
CA GLU A 75 13.43 5.75 -0.29
C GLU A 75 13.32 6.16 1.18
N ASN A 76 13.08 7.46 1.42
CA ASN A 76 12.89 8.02 2.75
C ASN A 76 11.44 7.87 3.26
N SER A 77 10.54 7.38 2.43
CA SER A 77 9.14 7.18 2.78
C SER A 77 8.91 5.85 3.50
N ASN A 78 7.94 5.84 4.41
CA ASN A 78 7.43 4.61 5.01
C ASN A 78 5.91 4.47 4.90
N ILE A 79 5.22 5.52 4.44
CA ILE A 79 3.79 5.55 4.12
C ILE A 79 3.62 6.00 2.67
N ILE A 80 2.74 5.32 1.94
CA ILE A 80 2.29 5.70 0.61
C ILE A 80 0.78 5.85 0.64
N ILE A 81 0.29 7.02 0.24
CA ILE A 81 -1.14 7.27 0.03
C ILE A 81 -1.38 7.27 -1.47
N LEU A 82 -2.25 6.40 -1.95
CA LEU A 82 -2.62 6.28 -3.34
C LEU A 82 -4.06 6.73 -3.53
N LEU A 83 -4.26 7.74 -4.36
CA LEU A 83 -5.57 8.17 -4.85
C LEU A 83 -5.82 7.53 -6.21
N GLU A 84 -6.79 6.63 -6.26
CA GLU A 84 -7.24 5.98 -7.49
C GLU A 84 -8.58 6.60 -7.91
N LYS A 85 -8.74 6.89 -9.20
CA LYS A 85 -10.06 7.15 -9.77
C LYS A 85 -10.61 5.83 -10.27
N LYS A 86 -11.71 5.35 -9.70
CA LYS A 86 -12.39 4.14 -10.17
C LYS A 86 -13.83 4.46 -10.46
N GLU A 87 -14.20 4.38 -11.74
CA GLU A 87 -15.53 4.75 -12.25
C GLU A 87 -15.87 6.19 -11.80
N GLU A 88 -16.92 6.36 -11.00
CA GLU A 88 -17.40 7.64 -10.47
C GLU A 88 -16.90 7.95 -9.05
N SER A 89 -16.09 7.07 -8.45
CA SER A 89 -15.65 7.21 -7.05
C SER A 89 -14.14 7.38 -6.92
N SER A 90 -13.73 8.31 -6.06
CA SER A 90 -12.34 8.42 -5.63
C SER A 90 -12.08 7.41 -4.52
N ILE A 91 -11.09 6.53 -4.75
CA ILE A 91 -10.69 5.49 -3.81
C ILE A 91 -9.33 5.86 -3.22
N ILE A 92 -9.26 5.83 -1.90
CA ILE A 92 -8.01 6.05 -1.17
C ILE A 92 -7.48 4.71 -0.69
N ASN A 93 -6.21 4.44 -0.96
CA ASN A 93 -5.48 3.32 -0.36
C ASN A 93 -4.23 3.82 0.34
N ILE A 94 -3.90 3.19 1.47
CA ILE A 94 -2.74 3.56 2.27
C ILE A 94 -1.90 2.31 2.50
N TYR A 95 -0.61 2.41 2.23
CA TYR A 95 0.33 1.31 2.27
C TYR A 95 1.56 1.66 3.10
N SER A 96 2.16 0.64 3.71
CA SER A 96 3.50 0.75 4.27
C SER A 96 4.52 0.52 3.16
N ALA A 97 5.37 1.52 2.88
CA ALA A 97 6.43 1.39 1.88
C ALA A 97 7.47 0.35 2.30
N LYS A 98 7.86 0.36 3.59
CA LYS A 98 8.90 -0.53 4.13
C LYS A 98 8.43 -1.98 4.25
N ASN A 99 7.25 -2.19 4.84
CA ASN A 99 6.74 -3.53 5.10
C ASN A 99 6.01 -4.13 3.90
N LYS A 100 5.77 -3.33 2.85
CA LYS A 100 5.00 -3.72 1.65
C LYS A 100 3.63 -4.30 2.01
N THR A 101 3.01 -3.75 3.06
CA THR A 101 1.71 -4.15 3.58
C THR A 101 0.65 -3.10 3.31
N VAL A 102 -0.60 -3.54 3.18
CA VAL A 102 -1.75 -2.66 3.07
C VAL A 102 -2.20 -2.23 4.46
N ILE A 103 -2.29 -0.92 4.70
CA ILE A 103 -2.76 -0.34 5.99
C ILE A 103 -4.26 -0.10 5.90
N ILE A 104 -4.70 0.59 4.84
CA ILE A 104 -6.09 0.84 4.50
C ILE A 104 -6.29 0.49 3.03
N LYS A 105 -7.31 -0.33 2.75
CA LYS A 105 -7.67 -0.76 1.40
C LYS A 105 -9.02 -0.20 1.02
N ASN A 106 -9.13 0.35 -0.19
CA ASN A 106 -10.38 0.79 -0.81
C ASN A 106 -11.24 1.72 0.07
N LEU A 107 -10.64 2.71 0.73
CA LEU A 107 -11.40 3.69 1.50
C LEU A 107 -12.18 4.59 0.55
N LYS A 108 -13.51 4.43 0.58
CA LYS A 108 -14.46 5.30 -0.10
C LYS A 108 -14.90 6.39 0.86
N LEU A 109 -14.71 7.64 0.47
CA LEU A 109 -15.20 8.80 1.20
C LEU A 109 -16.31 9.46 0.38
N ASN A 110 -17.29 10.05 1.06
CA ASN A 110 -18.21 10.98 0.40
C ASN A 110 -17.48 12.29 0.05
N ASP A 111 -18.08 13.12 -0.80
CA ASP A 111 -17.43 14.33 -1.33
C ASP A 111 -16.93 15.28 -0.24
N GLN A 112 -17.72 15.49 0.82
CA GLN A 112 -17.34 16.36 1.93
C GLN A 112 -16.12 15.83 2.69
N ARG A 113 -16.09 14.54 3.01
CA ARG A 113 -14.95 13.91 3.70
C ARG A 113 -13.75 13.82 2.80
N PHE A 114 -13.93 13.56 1.51
CA PHE A 114 -12.86 13.54 0.53
C PHE A 114 -12.19 14.91 0.40
N LYS A 115 -12.96 15.98 0.26
CA LYS A 115 -12.43 17.35 0.22
C LYS A 115 -11.58 17.68 1.45
N LYS A 116 -12.09 17.35 2.65
CA LYS A 116 -11.33 17.53 3.90
C LYS A 116 -10.07 16.66 3.93
N PHE A 117 -10.16 15.40 3.50
CA PHE A 117 -9.01 14.50 3.45
C PHE A 117 -7.88 15.11 2.61
N ILE A 118 -8.20 15.62 1.42
CA ILE A 118 -7.21 16.26 0.53
C ILE A 118 -6.68 17.58 1.12
N GLU A 119 -7.55 18.40 1.72
CA GLU A 119 -7.17 19.68 2.33
C GLU A 119 -6.16 19.52 3.47
N PHE A 120 -6.30 18.48 4.28
CA PHE A 120 -5.41 18.23 5.43
C PHE A 120 -4.17 17.40 5.07
N LEU A 121 -4.02 16.92 3.82
CA LEU A 121 -2.81 16.23 3.40
C LEU A 121 -1.65 17.23 3.26
N PRO A 122 -0.53 17.05 4.00
CA PRO A 122 0.64 17.88 3.83
C PRO A 122 1.23 17.73 2.42
N ARG A 123 1.81 18.81 1.87
CA ARG A 123 2.53 18.71 0.59
C ARG A 123 3.75 17.81 0.72
N THR A 124 4.02 16.99 -0.29
CA THR A 124 5.14 16.05 -0.31
C THR A 124 5.47 15.64 -1.75
N LEU A 125 6.50 14.81 -1.95
CA LEU A 125 6.76 14.13 -3.22
C LEU A 125 5.52 13.35 -3.68
N ALA A 126 5.08 13.61 -4.91
CA ALA A 126 3.96 12.94 -5.54
C ALA A 126 4.36 12.38 -6.91
N GLU A 127 3.82 11.20 -7.24
CA GLU A 127 3.91 10.63 -8.59
C GLU A 127 2.54 10.43 -9.17
N ASP A 128 2.32 11.08 -10.32
CA ASP A 128 1.14 10.83 -11.13
C ASP A 128 1.50 9.80 -12.22
N ASN A 129 0.84 8.64 -12.16
CA ASN A 129 0.98 7.59 -13.16
C ASN A 129 -0.28 7.43 -14.03
N PHE A 130 -1.22 8.40 -14.03
CA PHE A 130 -2.37 8.38 -14.94
C PHE A 130 -1.93 8.38 -16.42
N SER A 131 -0.84 9.06 -16.76
CA SER A 131 -0.30 9.16 -18.13
C SER A 131 0.31 7.86 -18.68
N LYS A 132 0.63 6.88 -17.85
CA LYS A 132 1.14 5.57 -18.34
C LYS A 132 0.05 4.68 -18.96
N GLU A 133 -1.21 5.05 -18.80
CA GLU A 133 -2.35 4.35 -19.40
C GLU A 133 -2.57 4.74 -20.87
N SER A 134 -2.21 5.97 -21.28
CA SER A 134 -2.36 6.41 -22.67
C SER A 134 -1.31 5.79 -23.59
N GLU A 135 -0.05 5.74 -23.18
CA GLU A 135 1.04 5.17 -24.01
C GLU A 135 0.86 3.67 -24.28
N LYS A 136 0.27 2.93 -23.34
CA LYS A 136 0.05 1.49 -23.49
C LYS A 136 -1.09 1.15 -24.45
N ASN A 137 -2.02 2.08 -24.66
CA ASN A 137 -3.15 1.91 -25.57
C ASN A 137 -2.80 2.30 -27.02
N ASP A 138 -1.78 3.13 -27.23
CA ASP A 138 -1.31 3.51 -28.57
C ASP A 138 -0.33 2.48 -29.16
N LEU A 139 0.50 1.82 -28.35
CA LEU A 139 1.39 0.73 -28.79
C LEU A 139 0.67 -0.58 -29.17
N GLY A 140 -0.65 -0.65 -28.98
CA GLY A 140 -1.50 -1.79 -29.40
C GLY A 140 -2.32 -1.51 -30.65
N ARG A 141 -2.08 -0.39 -31.34
CA ARG A 141 -2.79 0.05 -32.55
C ARG A 141 -1.85 0.31 -33.74
N GLU A 142 -0.77 -0.47 -33.85
CA GLU A 142 0.01 -0.60 -35.08
C GLU A 142 -0.11 -2.03 -35.63
#